data_AF-A0A6B3LXJ3-F1
#
_entry.id   AF-A0A6B3LXJ3-F1
#
_cell.length_a   1.000
_cell.length_b   1.000
_cell.length_c   1.000
_cell.angle_alpha   90.00
_cell.angle_beta   90.00
_cell.angle_gamma   90.00
#
_symmetry.space_group_name_H-M   'P 1'
#
loop_
_entity.id
_entity.type
_entity.pdbx_description
1 polymer ?
#
loop_
_entity_poly.entity_id
_entity_poly.type
_entity_poly.pdbx_seq_one_letter_code
_entity_poly.pdbx_strand_id
1 'polypeptide(L)'
;MKKLKLSLLFIAALFLYSCSDDETIFADRESGRSGKATVCDNLTFENEKAGTYIKQISTENGYGPIRVHARARNSKGEYMSQNRAMIFDSQNPTGDDADLYTSDWGKVLIIQELGEENEPNDNRWGGDITLTFPEAVTMKSMRVLDIDNREGDNENNSWVYLYDASGKELRKTQLVPLGDNSKQTVDLGNTSGVHKLKVVLDGEGIVGSAAIDNIAFCFAADGPEEEEKYGCTEIRRYWLDHSDPAAKNYNRAWNTYAKAKFYDSGETYLQLLQRTPSKGNPYFMLAQPYITARLNIRSGASTTAEVADALRGADAYFKGKADIEVAQVLVWAAVLDAYNKGDIGPGRCAESDKE
;
A
#
# COMPACT_ATOMS: atom_id res chain seq x y z
N MET A 1 -53.85 2.01 -53.97
CA MET A 1 -53.96 3.17 -53.05
C MET A 1 -52.58 3.82 -52.91
N LYS A 2 -52.51 5.12 -53.21
CA LYS A 2 -51.57 6.19 -52.77
C LYS A 2 -50.63 5.79 -51.60
N LYS A 3 -49.32 6.11 -51.51
CA LYS A 3 -48.34 7.03 -52.12
C LYS A 3 -46.93 6.46 -51.74
N LEU A 4 -45.93 6.33 -52.63
CA LEU A 4 -45.02 7.36 -53.18
C LEU A 4 -44.25 8.13 -52.07
N LYS A 5 -42.94 7.90 -51.89
CA LYS A 5 -41.79 8.75 -52.30
C LYS A 5 -40.61 8.39 -51.35
N LEU A 6 -39.32 8.51 -51.62
CA LEU A 6 -38.44 9.02 -52.70
C LEU A 6 -37.02 8.82 -52.08
N SER A 7 -36.08 8.10 -52.72
CA SER A 7 -34.87 8.64 -53.39
C SER A 7 -34.04 9.60 -52.51
N LEU A 8 -32.70 9.49 -52.40
CA LEU A 8 -31.73 9.59 -53.49
C LEU A 8 -30.29 9.25 -53.01
N LEU A 9 -29.44 8.89 -53.98
CA LEU A 9 -27.96 8.79 -54.02
C LEU A 9 -27.19 9.89 -53.25
N PHE A 10 -25.90 9.64 -52.93
CA PHE A 10 -24.73 10.41 -53.45
C PHE A 10 -23.40 9.73 -53.04
N ILE A 11 -22.67 9.16 -54.00
CA ILE A 11 -21.33 9.53 -54.51
C ILE A 11 -20.17 9.48 -53.50
N ALA A 12 -19.29 8.49 -53.70
CA ALA A 12 -17.93 8.42 -53.17
C ALA A 12 -16.96 9.10 -54.14
N ALA A 13 -16.05 9.93 -53.62
CA ALA A 13 -14.91 10.46 -54.35
C ALA A 13 -13.65 10.36 -53.47
N LEU A 14 -12.69 9.56 -53.95
CA LEU A 14 -11.31 9.48 -53.49
C LEU A 14 -10.51 10.64 -54.11
N PHE A 15 -9.65 11.28 -53.33
CA PHE A 15 -8.48 12.01 -53.82
C PHE A 15 -7.23 11.48 -53.11
N LEU A 16 -6.24 11.12 -53.92
CA LEU A 16 -4.87 10.71 -53.55
C LEU A 16 -4.00 11.96 -53.36
N TYR A 17 -3.02 11.92 -52.44
CA TYR A 17 -1.67 12.47 -52.65
C TYR A 17 -0.67 12.04 -51.54
N SER A 18 0.57 11.79 -51.95
CA SER A 18 1.75 11.42 -51.15
C SER A 18 2.63 12.62 -50.76
N CYS A 19 3.35 12.57 -49.63
CA CYS A 19 4.74 13.08 -49.37
C CYS A 19 4.99 13.15 -47.84
N SER A 20 5.94 12.36 -47.30
CA SER A 20 7.33 12.70 -46.90
C SER A 20 7.46 13.41 -45.53
N ASP A 21 8.30 12.84 -44.66
CA ASP A 21 8.69 13.33 -43.34
C ASP A 21 9.42 14.69 -43.41
N ASP A 22 9.00 15.67 -42.61
CA ASP A 22 9.84 16.40 -41.63
C ASP A 22 9.06 17.58 -40.99
N GLU A 23 9.19 17.66 -39.66
CA GLU A 23 9.00 18.81 -38.76
C GLU A 23 7.82 19.78 -38.96
N THR A 24 6.78 19.59 -38.12
CA THR A 24 6.14 20.72 -37.44
C THR A 24 6.25 20.56 -35.93
N ILE A 25 7.26 21.24 -35.43
CA ILE A 25 7.48 21.68 -34.06
C ILE A 25 6.30 22.59 -33.61
N PHE A 26 5.65 22.20 -32.52
CA PHE A 26 4.73 22.97 -31.64
C PHE A 26 3.47 23.65 -32.25
N ALA A 27 2.31 23.00 -32.06
CA ALA A 27 1.10 23.64 -31.52
C ALA A 27 0.09 22.56 -31.06
N ASP A 28 -0.61 22.86 -29.97
CA ASP A 28 -1.64 22.05 -29.29
C ASP A 28 -1.18 20.79 -28.57
N ARG A 29 -0.41 21.00 -27.49
CA ARG A 29 -0.74 20.30 -26.25
C ARG A 29 -1.99 20.95 -25.68
N GLU A 30 -3.15 20.38 -26.00
CA GLU A 30 -4.28 20.48 -25.07
C GLU A 30 -3.78 20.02 -23.70
N SER A 31 -4.08 20.81 -22.66
CA SER A 31 -3.81 20.41 -21.28
C SER A 31 -4.69 19.20 -20.95
N GLY A 32 -4.19 18.01 -21.26
CA GLY A 32 -4.67 16.77 -20.70
C GLY A 32 -4.46 16.84 -19.21
N ARG A 33 -5.55 17.13 -18.49
CA ARG A 33 -5.64 17.05 -17.04
C ARG A 33 -5.20 15.65 -16.64
N SER A 34 -3.97 15.53 -16.13
CA SER A 34 -3.43 14.30 -15.53
C SER A 34 -4.33 13.91 -14.35
N GLY A 35 -5.39 13.16 -14.61
CA GLY A 35 -6.17 12.52 -13.56
C GLY A 35 -5.32 11.40 -12.96
N LYS A 36 -5.07 11.46 -11.65
CA LYS A 36 -4.46 10.34 -10.91
C LYS A 36 -5.23 9.06 -11.24
N ALA A 37 -4.52 7.98 -11.57
CA ALA A 37 -5.15 6.69 -11.85
C ALA A 37 -5.96 6.26 -10.62
N THR A 38 -7.24 5.93 -10.81
CA THR A 38 -8.07 5.44 -9.70
C THR A 38 -7.84 3.93 -9.58
N VAL A 39 -7.34 3.50 -8.42
CA VAL A 39 -7.16 2.08 -8.10
C VAL A 39 -8.20 1.70 -7.06
N CYS A 40 -8.84 0.55 -7.25
CA CYS A 40 -9.82 0.01 -6.32
C CYS A 40 -9.24 -1.20 -5.59
N ASP A 41 -9.60 -1.31 -4.32
CA ASP A 41 -9.07 -2.31 -3.43
C ASP A 41 -10.17 -2.77 -2.45
N ASN A 42 -9.91 -3.89 -1.80
CA ASN A 42 -10.85 -4.51 -0.87
C ASN A 42 -10.09 -4.90 0.40
N LEU A 43 -10.48 -4.31 1.52
CA LEU A 43 -9.94 -4.71 2.82
C LEU A 43 -10.64 -6.00 3.28
N THR A 44 -9.87 -7.06 3.36
CA THR A 44 -10.23 -8.37 3.94
C THR A 44 -9.40 -8.62 5.21
N PHE A 45 -9.78 -9.61 6.00
CA PHE A 45 -9.03 -10.02 7.19
C PHE A 45 -8.36 -11.39 7.03
N GLU A 46 -8.30 -11.91 5.79
CA GLU A 46 -7.92 -13.31 5.54
C GLU A 46 -6.46 -13.65 5.83
N ASN A 47 -5.57 -12.66 5.84
CA ASN A 47 -4.16 -12.85 6.16
C ASN A 47 -3.83 -12.59 7.64
N GLU A 48 -4.83 -12.17 8.43
CA GLU A 48 -4.66 -11.96 9.86
C GLU A 48 -4.90 -13.25 10.66
N LYS A 49 -4.33 -13.33 11.86
CA LYS A 49 -4.54 -14.47 12.76
C LYS A 49 -5.79 -14.25 13.62
N ALA A 50 -6.77 -15.16 13.55
CA ALA A 50 -7.92 -15.15 14.47
C ALA A 50 -7.49 -15.15 15.94
N GLY A 51 -8.26 -14.48 16.80
CA GLY A 51 -7.91 -14.25 18.21
C GLY A 51 -6.82 -13.20 18.43
N THR A 52 -6.58 -12.35 17.44
CA THR A 52 -5.60 -11.26 17.55
C THR A 52 -6.31 -9.91 17.58
N TYR A 53 -5.94 -9.08 18.56
CA TYR A 53 -6.29 -7.66 18.57
C TYR A 53 -5.51 -6.91 17.50
N ILE A 54 -6.21 -6.15 16.66
CA ILE A 54 -5.59 -5.34 15.61
C ILE A 54 -5.74 -3.85 15.88
N LYS A 55 -4.69 -3.09 15.60
CA LYS A 55 -4.65 -1.62 15.72
C LYS A 55 -4.50 -0.93 14.37
N GLN A 56 -4.07 -1.68 13.37
CA GLN A 56 -3.93 -1.27 11.99
C GLN A 56 -3.90 -2.50 11.10
N ILE A 57 -4.21 -2.31 9.82
CA ILE A 57 -4.19 -3.36 8.79
C ILE A 57 -3.82 -2.73 7.44
N SER A 58 -3.20 -3.49 6.56
CA SER A 58 -3.01 -3.10 5.15
C SER A 58 -3.76 -4.09 4.28
N THR A 59 -4.27 -3.64 3.15
CA THR A 59 -4.89 -4.54 2.16
C THR A 59 -3.83 -5.43 1.52
N GLU A 60 -4.27 -6.52 0.87
CA GLU A 60 -3.39 -7.42 0.13
C GLU A 60 -2.64 -6.71 -1.01
N ASN A 61 -3.27 -5.70 -1.62
CA ASN A 61 -2.68 -4.89 -2.68
C ASN A 61 -1.83 -3.72 -2.13
N GLY A 62 -1.57 -3.69 -0.82
CA GLY A 62 -0.60 -2.79 -0.21
C GLY A 62 -1.12 -1.41 0.20
N TYR A 63 -2.44 -1.15 0.14
CA TYR A 63 -3.00 0.09 0.67
C TYR A 63 -3.04 0.06 2.20
N GLY A 64 -2.47 1.09 2.84
CA GLY A 64 -2.47 1.22 4.28
C GLY A 64 -1.19 1.89 4.81
N PRO A 65 -0.93 1.81 6.12
CA PRO A 65 -1.76 1.14 7.12
C PRO A 65 -3.06 1.92 7.42
N ILE A 66 -4.20 1.23 7.33
CA ILE A 66 -5.51 1.71 7.83
C ILE A 66 -5.52 1.49 9.34
N ARG A 67 -5.75 2.53 10.13
CA ARG A 67 -5.86 2.40 11.60
C ARG A 67 -7.21 1.81 11.97
N VAL A 68 -7.20 0.86 12.90
CA VAL A 68 -8.37 0.14 13.38
C VAL A 68 -8.54 0.38 14.87
N HIS A 69 -9.74 0.77 15.27
CA HIS A 69 -10.10 0.91 16.68
C HIS A 69 -11.55 0.49 16.88
N ALA A 70 -11.82 -0.37 17.84
CA ALA A 70 -13.17 -0.64 18.30
C ALA A 70 -13.33 -0.34 19.78
N ARG A 71 -14.49 0.19 20.16
CA ARG A 71 -14.88 0.45 21.55
C ARG A 71 -16.07 -0.44 21.88
N ALA A 72 -15.89 -1.35 22.83
CA ALA A 72 -17.00 -2.12 23.38
C ALA A 72 -17.83 -1.25 24.32
N ARG A 73 -19.15 -1.42 24.26
CA ARG A 73 -20.09 -0.94 25.27
C ARG A 73 -20.28 -2.03 26.33
N ASN A 74 -20.41 -1.68 27.60
CA ASN A 74 -20.71 -2.64 28.66
C ASN A 74 -22.23 -2.77 28.90
N SER A 75 -22.63 -3.68 29.79
CA SER A 75 -24.05 -3.91 30.17
C SER A 75 -24.77 -2.71 30.82
N LYS A 76 -24.04 -1.63 31.15
CA LYS A 76 -24.60 -0.36 31.65
C LYS A 76 -24.68 0.71 30.57
N GLY A 77 -24.28 0.41 29.34
CA GLY A 77 -24.26 1.36 28.23
C GLY A 77 -23.00 2.24 28.20
N GLU A 78 -21.99 1.94 29.02
CA GLU A 78 -20.76 2.73 29.09
C GLU A 78 -19.74 2.22 28.06
N TYR A 79 -19.09 3.14 27.35
CA TYR A 79 -18.05 2.80 26.37
C TYR A 79 -16.70 2.63 27.04
N MET A 80 -16.01 1.56 26.68
CA MET A 80 -14.63 1.29 27.12
C MET A 80 -13.63 1.96 26.19
N SER A 81 -12.56 2.52 26.77
CA SER A 81 -11.51 3.23 26.03
C SER A 81 -10.46 2.32 25.40
N GLN A 82 -10.40 1.06 25.84
CA GLN A 82 -9.45 0.09 25.30
C GLN A 82 -9.89 -0.35 23.90
N ASN A 83 -8.92 -0.54 23.00
CA ASN A 83 -9.22 -1.08 21.69
C ASN A 83 -9.66 -2.54 21.80
N ARG A 84 -10.86 -2.84 21.30
CA ARG A 84 -11.47 -4.17 21.28
C ARG A 84 -11.60 -4.75 19.87
N ALA A 85 -10.93 -4.18 18.88
CA ALA A 85 -11.00 -4.72 17.51
C ALA A 85 -10.25 -6.06 17.46
N MET A 86 -10.98 -7.15 17.22
CA MET A 86 -10.43 -8.51 17.17
C MET A 86 -10.80 -9.21 15.86
N ILE A 87 -9.86 -10.02 15.36
CA ILE A 87 -10.11 -10.94 14.24
C ILE A 87 -10.83 -12.18 14.75
N PHE A 88 -11.97 -12.48 14.13
CA PHE A 88 -12.81 -13.63 14.43
C PHE A 88 -12.86 -14.56 13.21
N ASP A 89 -12.87 -15.87 13.43
CA ASP A 89 -13.02 -16.86 12.37
C ASP A 89 -14.47 -17.35 12.33
N SER A 90 -15.25 -16.82 11.39
CA SER A 90 -16.67 -17.16 11.24
C SER A 90 -16.89 -18.63 10.83
N GLN A 91 -15.88 -19.34 10.34
CA GLN A 91 -16.00 -20.77 10.01
C GLN A 91 -15.77 -21.67 11.24
N ASN A 92 -15.20 -21.11 12.31
CA ASN A 92 -14.92 -21.81 13.55
C ASN A 92 -15.20 -20.88 14.74
N PRO A 93 -16.48 -20.56 14.99
CA PRO A 93 -16.89 -19.64 16.05
C PRO A 93 -16.48 -20.17 17.42
N THR A 94 -16.22 -19.24 18.34
CA THR A 94 -15.85 -19.49 19.73
C THR A 94 -16.79 -18.72 20.66
N GLY A 95 -16.70 -18.94 21.97
CA GLY A 95 -17.58 -18.27 22.93
C GLY A 95 -19.05 -18.63 22.71
N ASP A 96 -19.92 -17.62 22.65
CA ASP A 96 -21.35 -17.79 22.38
C ASP A 96 -21.81 -17.29 21.00
N ASP A 97 -20.87 -17.01 20.10
CA ASP A 97 -21.09 -16.45 18.75
C ASP A 97 -21.47 -17.49 17.67
N ALA A 98 -22.37 -18.41 17.99
CA ALA A 98 -22.81 -19.42 16.99
C ALA A 98 -23.61 -18.79 15.83
N ASP A 99 -24.24 -17.65 16.09
CA ASP A 99 -24.95 -16.76 15.16
C ASP A 99 -24.00 -16.11 14.12
N LEU A 100 -22.75 -15.87 14.49
CA LEU A 100 -21.70 -15.43 13.55
C LEU A 100 -21.14 -16.55 12.66
N TYR A 101 -21.63 -17.79 12.76
CA TYR A 101 -21.15 -18.88 11.91
C TYR A 101 -21.47 -18.64 10.43
N THR A 102 -20.44 -18.68 9.58
CA THR A 102 -20.63 -18.72 8.13
C THR A 102 -19.69 -19.73 7.48
N SER A 103 -20.16 -20.41 6.43
CA SER A 103 -19.31 -21.34 5.67
C SER A 103 -18.39 -20.64 4.65
N ASP A 104 -18.60 -19.35 4.37
CA ASP A 104 -18.02 -18.61 3.24
C ASP A 104 -17.46 -17.22 3.60
N TRP A 105 -17.59 -16.80 4.87
CA TRP A 105 -16.96 -15.64 5.54
C TRP A 105 -15.45 -15.72 5.64
N GLY A 106 -14.95 -16.82 6.20
CA GLY A 106 -13.58 -16.86 6.71
C GLY A 106 -13.41 -15.90 7.89
N LYS A 107 -12.42 -15.02 7.83
CA LYS A 107 -12.06 -14.12 8.92
C LYS A 107 -12.72 -12.75 8.77
N VAL A 108 -13.29 -12.28 9.87
CA VAL A 108 -14.07 -11.04 9.97
C VAL A 108 -13.57 -10.21 11.16
N LEU A 109 -13.94 -8.93 11.20
CA LEU A 109 -13.63 -8.05 12.32
C LEU A 109 -14.85 -7.84 13.22
N ILE A 110 -14.66 -8.07 14.52
CA ILE A 110 -15.67 -7.90 15.57
C ILE A 110 -15.22 -6.88 16.63
N ILE A 111 -16.15 -6.52 17.50
CA ILE A 111 -15.86 -5.89 18.79
C ILE A 111 -15.76 -6.98 19.85
N GLN A 112 -14.58 -7.20 20.43
CA GLN A 112 -14.39 -8.22 21.45
C GLN A 112 -15.14 -7.91 22.77
N GLU A 113 -15.87 -8.89 23.30
CA GLU A 113 -16.60 -8.85 24.57
C GLU A 113 -15.67 -8.64 25.77
N LEU A 114 -16.08 -7.77 26.68
CA LEU A 114 -15.32 -7.45 27.89
C LEU A 114 -15.22 -8.63 28.85
N GLY A 115 -14.01 -8.93 29.33
CA GLY A 115 -13.76 -10.02 30.28
C GLY A 115 -13.28 -11.31 29.61
N GLU A 116 -13.51 -11.45 28.30
CA GLU A 116 -13.01 -12.57 27.50
C GLU A 116 -11.83 -12.08 26.64
N GLU A 117 -10.60 -12.45 27.02
CA GLU A 117 -9.37 -11.94 26.39
C GLU A 117 -8.63 -12.96 25.53
N ASN A 118 -8.91 -14.25 25.74
CA ASN A 118 -8.19 -15.35 25.10
C ASN A 118 -9.05 -16.18 24.14
N GLU A 119 -10.33 -15.84 24.04
CA GLU A 119 -11.32 -16.48 23.19
C GLU A 119 -12.04 -15.37 22.42
N PRO A 120 -11.98 -15.34 21.07
CA PRO A 120 -12.80 -14.43 20.29
C PRO A 120 -14.26 -14.56 20.68
N ASN A 121 -14.86 -13.46 21.12
CA ASN A 121 -16.26 -13.39 21.48
C ASN A 121 -16.77 -12.01 21.15
N ASP A 122 -17.80 -11.89 20.33
CA ASP A 122 -18.37 -10.63 19.92
C ASP A 122 -19.14 -9.97 21.09
N ASN A 123 -19.14 -8.64 21.13
CA ASN A 123 -19.67 -7.91 22.27
C ASN A 123 -21.16 -7.65 22.09
N ARG A 124 -22.00 -8.55 22.58
CA ARG A 124 -23.49 -8.45 22.62
C ARG A 124 -24.09 -7.10 23.04
N TRP A 125 -23.34 -6.30 23.80
CA TRP A 125 -23.81 -5.03 24.35
C TRP A 125 -23.68 -3.86 23.39
N GLY A 126 -23.16 -4.04 22.17
CA GLY A 126 -22.97 -2.98 21.18
C GLY A 126 -21.62 -2.28 21.28
N GLY A 127 -21.48 -1.21 20.51
CA GLY A 127 -20.24 -0.44 20.47
C GLY A 127 -20.01 0.24 19.13
N ASP A 128 -18.76 0.59 18.87
CA ASP A 128 -18.38 1.10 17.55
C ASP A 128 -17.03 0.61 17.06
N ILE A 129 -16.94 0.36 15.76
CA ILE A 129 -15.70 0.07 15.02
C ILE A 129 -15.37 1.30 14.18
N THR A 130 -14.13 1.76 14.23
CA THR A 130 -13.62 2.88 13.44
C THR A 130 -12.40 2.44 12.63
N LEU A 131 -12.48 2.66 11.31
CA LEU A 131 -11.38 2.53 10.37
C LEU A 131 -10.96 3.94 9.92
N THR A 132 -9.69 4.29 10.10
CA THR A 132 -9.13 5.58 9.65
C THR A 132 -8.12 5.36 8.54
N PHE A 133 -8.43 5.87 7.36
CA PHE A 133 -7.64 5.76 6.15
C PHE A 133 -6.52 6.81 6.15
N PRO A 134 -5.30 6.46 5.73
CA PRO A 134 -4.18 7.40 5.67
C PRO A 134 -4.45 8.53 4.67
N GLU A 135 -5.02 8.18 3.52
CA GLU A 135 -5.43 9.10 2.47
C GLU A 135 -6.94 9.04 2.21
N ALA A 136 -7.46 10.05 1.52
CA ALA A 136 -8.87 10.11 1.17
C ALA A 136 -9.25 9.01 0.16
N VAL A 137 -10.28 8.24 0.48
CA VAL A 137 -10.82 7.19 -0.39
C VAL A 137 -12.22 7.51 -0.90
N THR A 138 -12.62 6.82 -1.95
CA THR A 138 -13.99 6.69 -2.44
C THR A 138 -14.54 5.37 -1.96
N MET A 139 -15.38 5.44 -0.93
CA MET A 139 -15.95 4.27 -0.27
C MET A 139 -17.13 3.70 -1.05
N LYS A 140 -17.12 2.41 -1.38
CA LYS A 140 -18.13 1.78 -2.24
C LYS A 140 -19.12 0.94 -1.44
N SER A 141 -18.63 -0.05 -0.71
CA SER A 141 -19.49 -1.00 0.01
C SER A 141 -18.73 -1.70 1.12
N MET A 142 -19.45 -2.37 2.01
CA MET A 142 -18.88 -3.31 2.97
C MET A 142 -19.85 -4.45 3.25
N ARG A 143 -19.35 -5.58 3.73
CA ARG A 143 -20.19 -6.67 4.24
C ARG A 143 -20.37 -6.52 5.75
N VAL A 144 -21.58 -6.85 6.19
CA VAL A 144 -21.95 -6.90 7.61
C VAL A 144 -22.71 -8.20 7.85
N LEU A 145 -22.30 -8.91 8.88
CA LEU A 145 -22.90 -10.15 9.35
C LEU A 145 -23.65 -9.85 10.63
N ASP A 146 -24.82 -10.47 10.75
CA ASP A 146 -25.62 -10.59 11.96
C ASP A 146 -26.08 -9.24 12.51
N ILE A 147 -27.16 -8.72 11.91
CA ILE A 147 -27.89 -7.58 12.48
C ILE A 147 -29.29 -8.04 12.79
N ASP A 148 -29.62 -8.02 14.06
CA ASP A 148 -30.70 -8.81 14.61
C ASP A 148 -32.01 -8.01 14.68
N ASN A 149 -33.14 -8.71 14.53
CA ASN A 149 -34.49 -8.09 14.49
C ASN A 149 -35.46 -8.65 15.53
N ARG A 150 -34.94 -9.41 16.49
CA ARG A 150 -35.72 -10.11 17.49
C ARG A 150 -36.25 -9.16 18.55
N GLU A 151 -37.46 -9.42 19.06
CA GLU A 151 -38.00 -8.70 20.21
C GLU A 151 -37.08 -8.86 21.44
N GLY A 152 -36.64 -7.74 22.01
CA GLY A 152 -35.68 -7.71 23.13
C GLY A 152 -34.21 -7.71 22.71
N ASP A 153 -33.91 -7.88 21.42
CA ASP A 153 -32.56 -7.85 20.83
C ASP A 153 -32.58 -7.19 19.44
N ASN A 154 -33.41 -6.16 19.28
CA ASN A 154 -33.64 -5.54 17.98
C ASN A 154 -32.57 -4.48 17.72
N GLU A 155 -31.68 -4.73 16.76
CA GLU A 155 -30.52 -3.89 16.45
C GLU A 155 -30.81 -2.85 15.35
N ASN A 156 -32.08 -2.43 15.26
CA ASN A 156 -32.58 -1.45 14.28
C ASN A 156 -31.94 -0.05 14.39
N ASN A 157 -31.05 0.18 15.35
CA ASN A 157 -30.35 1.44 15.55
C ASN A 157 -28.86 1.35 15.23
N SER A 158 -28.46 0.35 14.43
CA SER A 158 -27.10 0.17 13.91
C SER A 158 -26.87 0.95 12.60
N TRP A 159 -25.70 1.56 12.47
CA TRP A 159 -25.39 2.52 11.39
C TRP A 159 -23.93 2.49 10.94
N VAL A 160 -23.72 2.80 9.66
CA VAL A 160 -22.40 3.13 9.10
C VAL A 160 -22.34 4.62 8.79
N TYR A 161 -21.31 5.28 9.30
CA TYR A 161 -21.01 6.69 9.08
C TYR A 161 -19.69 6.83 8.33
N LEU A 162 -19.66 7.75 7.37
CA LEU A 162 -18.46 8.12 6.63
C LEU A 162 -18.14 9.58 6.92
N TYR A 163 -16.88 9.88 7.23
CA TYR A 163 -16.41 11.24 7.50
C TYR A 163 -15.20 11.60 6.65
N ASP A 164 -15.07 12.88 6.33
CA ASP A 164 -13.85 13.45 5.76
C ASP A 164 -12.77 13.71 6.83
N ALA A 165 -11.61 14.22 6.41
CA ALA A 165 -10.48 14.54 7.28
C ALA A 165 -10.81 15.58 8.37
N SER A 166 -11.78 16.47 8.13
CA SER A 166 -12.21 17.49 9.09
C SER A 166 -13.19 16.94 10.14
N GLY A 167 -13.66 15.71 9.95
CA GLY A 167 -14.69 15.10 10.77
C GLY A 167 -16.12 15.44 10.34
N LYS A 168 -16.32 16.04 9.17
CA LYS A 168 -17.66 16.28 8.62
C LYS A 168 -18.23 14.96 8.11
N GLU A 169 -19.48 14.69 8.49
CA GLU A 169 -20.23 13.53 7.99
C GLU A 169 -20.51 13.71 6.48
N LEU A 170 -20.07 12.74 5.70
CA LEU A 170 -20.29 12.65 4.25
C LEU A 170 -21.50 11.78 3.93
N ARG A 171 -21.71 10.71 4.71
CA ARG A 171 -22.81 9.76 4.53
C ARG A 171 -23.14 9.06 5.85
N LYS A 172 -24.42 8.74 6.00
CA LYS A 172 -24.96 7.85 7.02
C LYS A 172 -25.86 6.80 6.35
N THR A 173 -25.61 5.52 6.62
CA THR A 173 -26.35 4.37 6.06
C THR A 173 -26.79 3.45 7.18
N GLN A 174 -28.07 3.09 7.25
CA GLN A 174 -28.57 2.18 8.28
C GLN A 174 -28.15 0.75 7.95
N LEU A 175 -27.79 -0.01 8.97
CA LEU A 175 -27.66 -1.46 8.88
C LEU A 175 -29.05 -2.06 9.03
N VAL A 176 -29.47 -2.87 8.06
CA VAL A 176 -30.84 -3.41 8.06
C VAL A 176 -30.86 -4.62 9.00
N PRO A 177 -31.78 -4.68 9.98
CA PRO A 177 -31.90 -5.82 10.89
C PRO A 177 -32.61 -6.97 10.16
N LEU A 178 -31.81 -7.83 9.53
CA LEU A 178 -32.27 -8.94 8.71
C LEU A 178 -32.43 -10.24 9.52
N GLY A 179 -32.04 -10.22 10.81
CA GLY A 179 -32.17 -11.31 11.77
C GLY A 179 -30.87 -12.08 11.99
N ASP A 180 -30.92 -13.02 12.93
CA ASP A 180 -29.88 -13.99 13.27
C ASP A 180 -29.16 -14.59 12.05
N ASN A 181 -27.82 -14.51 12.05
CA ASN A 181 -26.88 -14.97 11.02
C ASN A 181 -27.13 -14.33 9.64
N SER A 182 -27.79 -13.17 9.60
CA SER A 182 -28.09 -12.52 8.34
C SER A 182 -26.84 -11.90 7.71
N LYS A 183 -26.81 -11.92 6.38
CA LYS A 183 -25.70 -11.40 5.58
C LYS A 183 -26.18 -10.21 4.77
N GLN A 184 -25.50 -9.08 4.87
CA GLN A 184 -25.78 -7.93 4.03
C GLN A 184 -24.51 -7.34 3.40
N THR A 185 -24.68 -6.84 2.17
CA THR A 185 -23.72 -5.93 1.54
C THR A 185 -24.31 -4.54 1.58
N VAL A 186 -23.67 -3.65 2.33
CA VAL A 186 -24.11 -2.28 2.55
C VAL A 186 -23.55 -1.40 1.44
N ASP A 187 -24.43 -0.78 0.64
CA ASP A 187 -24.04 0.20 -0.36
C ASP A 187 -23.73 1.56 0.29
N LEU A 188 -22.47 1.98 0.16
CA LEU A 188 -21.94 3.22 0.71
C LEU A 188 -21.86 4.33 -0.36
N GLY A 189 -22.49 4.12 -1.51
CA GLY A 189 -22.85 5.14 -2.48
C GLY A 189 -21.69 5.75 -3.24
N ASN A 190 -20.55 5.05 -3.35
CA ASN A 190 -19.31 5.58 -3.94
C ASN A 190 -18.94 6.95 -3.34
N THR A 191 -19.03 7.07 -2.02
CA THR A 191 -18.80 8.33 -1.31
C THR A 191 -17.31 8.70 -1.35
N SER A 192 -16.96 9.77 -2.06
CA SER A 192 -15.59 10.28 -2.19
C SER A 192 -15.15 11.12 -0.99
N GLY A 193 -13.83 11.18 -0.73
CA GLY A 193 -13.25 12.06 0.28
C GLY A 193 -13.25 11.49 1.70
N VAL A 194 -13.50 10.18 1.83
CA VAL A 194 -13.64 9.50 3.11
C VAL A 194 -12.27 9.27 3.72
N HIS A 195 -12.06 9.75 4.95
CA HIS A 195 -10.92 9.41 5.79
C HIS A 195 -11.28 8.48 6.94
N LYS A 196 -12.57 8.36 7.26
CA LYS A 196 -13.03 7.59 8.41
C LYS A 196 -14.34 6.88 8.09
N LEU A 197 -14.34 5.57 8.25
CA LEU A 197 -15.54 4.75 8.31
C LEU A 197 -15.77 4.39 9.78
N LYS A 198 -16.99 4.63 10.28
CA LYS A 198 -17.40 4.25 11.62
C LYS A 198 -18.66 3.41 11.55
N VAL A 199 -18.62 2.21 12.10
CA VAL A 199 -19.77 1.34 12.31
C VAL A 199 -20.21 1.50 13.75
N VAL A 200 -21.50 1.72 13.97
CA VAL A 200 -22.14 1.76 15.29
C VAL A 200 -23.10 0.59 15.35
N LEU A 201 -22.94 -0.25 16.38
CA LEU A 201 -23.81 -1.39 16.67
C LEU A 201 -24.67 -1.03 17.88
N ASP A 202 -25.96 -0.90 17.64
CA ASP A 202 -26.94 -0.43 18.64
C ASP A 202 -28.37 -0.86 18.30
N GLY A 203 -29.27 -0.76 19.27
CA GLY A 203 -30.64 -1.23 19.10
C GLY A 203 -31.64 -0.71 20.14
N GLU A 204 -32.71 -1.46 20.30
CA GLU A 204 -33.74 -1.23 21.31
C GLU A 204 -33.26 -1.69 22.69
N GLY A 205 -32.45 -0.86 23.34
CA GLY A 205 -31.87 -1.13 24.65
C GLY A 205 -30.35 -1.07 24.62
N ILE A 206 -29.69 -1.91 25.41
CA ILE A 206 -28.23 -2.04 25.41
C ILE A 206 -27.92 -3.36 24.70
N VAL A 207 -28.03 -3.34 23.39
CA VAL A 207 -27.83 -4.50 22.50
C VAL A 207 -27.07 -4.07 21.26
N GLY A 208 -26.40 -5.02 20.60
CA GLY A 208 -25.63 -4.78 19.39
C GLY A 208 -24.47 -5.76 19.27
N SER A 209 -24.54 -6.63 18.30
CA SER A 209 -23.51 -7.57 17.85
C SER A 209 -23.35 -7.37 16.34
N ALA A 210 -22.24 -7.84 15.79
CA ALA A 210 -22.02 -7.98 14.35
C ALA A 210 -20.54 -8.22 14.06
N ALA A 211 -20.31 -8.77 12.86
CA ALA A 211 -19.01 -8.74 12.23
C ALA A 211 -19.01 -7.93 10.92
N ILE A 212 -17.85 -7.34 10.59
CA ILE A 212 -17.66 -6.63 9.32
C ILE A 212 -16.52 -7.24 8.49
N ASP A 213 -16.67 -7.20 7.17
CA ASP A 213 -15.70 -7.76 6.22
C ASP A 213 -15.81 -7.08 4.84
N ASN A 214 -14.84 -7.34 3.95
CA ASN A 214 -14.80 -6.93 2.54
C ASN A 214 -15.22 -5.47 2.32
N ILE A 215 -14.44 -4.56 2.89
CA ILE A 215 -14.67 -3.12 2.74
C ILE A 215 -14.02 -2.69 1.41
N ALA A 216 -14.87 -2.41 0.43
CA ALA A 216 -14.47 -2.03 -0.92
C ALA A 216 -14.38 -0.51 -1.05
N PHE A 217 -13.23 -0.03 -1.53
CA PHE A 217 -12.98 1.38 -1.75
C PHE A 217 -12.07 1.59 -2.97
N CYS A 218 -12.05 2.80 -3.50
CA CYS A 218 -11.04 3.20 -4.47
C CYS A 218 -10.29 4.42 -3.95
N PHE A 219 -9.02 4.51 -4.24
CA PHE A 219 -8.21 5.68 -3.94
C PHE A 219 -7.62 6.20 -5.24
N ALA A 220 -7.28 7.49 -5.24
CA ALA A 220 -6.34 7.96 -6.23
C ALA A 220 -5.04 7.22 -5.91
N ALA A 221 -4.63 6.29 -6.79
CA ALA A 221 -3.23 5.93 -6.76
C ALA A 221 -2.49 7.23 -6.99
N ASP A 222 -1.72 7.64 -6.00
CA ASP A 222 -0.57 8.44 -6.33
C ASP A 222 0.08 7.68 -7.49
N GLY A 223 0.30 8.35 -8.63
CA GLY A 223 1.21 7.79 -9.62
C GLY A 223 2.47 7.35 -8.89
N PRO A 224 3.24 6.36 -9.39
CA PRO A 224 4.40 5.82 -8.67
C PRO A 224 5.11 6.99 -8.01
N GLU A 225 5.18 6.97 -6.66
CA GLU A 225 5.59 8.13 -5.85
C GLU A 225 6.58 8.94 -6.66
N GLU A 226 6.31 10.22 -6.96
CA GLU A 226 7.39 11.07 -7.46
C GLU A 226 8.39 11.13 -6.30
N GLU A 227 9.30 10.16 -6.28
CA GLU A 227 10.34 10.02 -5.28
C GLU A 227 11.00 11.39 -5.21
N GLU A 228 10.96 12.05 -4.05
CA GLU A 228 11.61 13.34 -3.93
C GLU A 228 13.09 13.17 -4.27
N LYS A 229 13.47 13.60 -5.48
CA LYS A 229 14.82 13.47 -6.01
C LYS A 229 15.67 14.57 -5.40
N TYR A 230 16.45 14.23 -4.40
CA TYR A 230 17.51 15.09 -3.85
C TYR A 230 18.88 14.43 -3.97
N GLY A 231 19.92 15.26 -3.98
CA GLY A 231 21.29 14.84 -4.25
C GLY A 231 21.48 14.38 -5.71
N CYS A 232 22.58 13.69 -5.97
CA CYS A 232 22.92 13.15 -7.27
C CYS A 232 23.89 11.98 -7.11
N THR A 233 23.99 11.12 -8.13
CA THR A 233 24.84 9.93 -8.10
C THR A 233 26.19 10.18 -8.76
N GLU A 234 27.22 9.56 -8.17
CA GLU A 234 28.57 9.51 -8.66
C GLU A 234 28.96 8.07 -9.02
N ILE A 235 29.74 7.94 -10.09
CA ILE A 235 30.20 6.63 -10.59
C ILE A 235 31.38 6.10 -9.79
N ARG A 236 31.68 4.80 -9.91
CA ARG A 236 32.82 4.13 -9.26
C ARG A 236 34.13 4.93 -9.34
N ARG A 237 34.44 5.53 -10.50
CA ARG A 237 35.70 6.26 -10.68
C ARG A 237 35.83 7.45 -9.71
N TYR A 238 34.78 8.24 -9.57
CA TYR A 238 34.73 9.35 -8.60
C TYR A 238 35.07 8.83 -7.21
N TRP A 239 34.38 7.79 -6.75
CA TRP A 239 34.59 7.25 -5.40
C TRP A 239 36.02 6.78 -5.15
N LEU A 240 36.67 6.18 -6.15
CA LEU A 240 38.08 5.79 -6.04
C LEU A 240 39.01 7.00 -5.92
N ASP A 241 38.78 8.03 -6.74
CA ASP A 241 39.58 9.27 -6.72
C ASP A 241 39.41 10.06 -5.42
N HIS A 242 38.30 9.85 -4.68
CA HIS A 242 37.94 10.57 -3.44
C HIS A 242 38.09 9.70 -2.17
N SER A 243 38.89 8.63 -2.24
CA SER A 243 39.00 7.61 -1.17
C SER A 243 40.15 7.82 -0.17
N ASP A 244 41.14 8.65 -0.49
CA ASP A 244 42.30 8.90 0.37
C ASP A 244 42.02 10.03 1.38
N PRO A 245 41.97 9.77 2.70
CA PRO A 245 41.71 10.79 3.71
C PRO A 245 42.79 11.88 3.81
N ALA A 246 43.98 11.68 3.21
CA ALA A 246 45.02 12.69 3.10
C ALA A 246 44.85 13.61 1.87
N ALA A 247 44.02 13.22 0.90
CA ALA A 247 43.79 13.99 -0.32
C ALA A 247 42.80 15.13 -0.10
N LYS A 248 42.99 16.24 -0.81
CA LYS A 248 42.12 17.43 -0.69
C LYS A 248 40.68 17.17 -1.12
N ASN A 249 40.49 16.25 -2.06
CA ASN A 249 39.20 15.83 -2.61
C ASN A 249 38.63 14.62 -1.87
N TYR A 250 39.04 14.34 -0.63
CA TYR A 250 38.46 13.24 0.13
C TYR A 250 36.95 13.44 0.37
N ASN A 251 36.13 12.45 0.00
CA ASN A 251 34.70 12.46 0.33
C ASN A 251 34.44 11.69 1.63
N ARG A 252 33.80 12.35 2.61
CA ARG A 252 33.53 11.82 3.94
C ARG A 252 32.60 10.60 3.96
N ALA A 253 31.90 10.29 2.87
CA ALA A 253 31.13 9.05 2.74
C ALA A 253 32.01 7.80 2.98
N TRP A 254 33.33 7.89 2.71
CA TRP A 254 34.29 6.83 2.96
C TRP A 254 34.62 6.57 4.43
N ASN A 255 34.32 7.50 5.36
CA ASN A 255 34.76 7.42 6.77
C ASN A 255 34.42 6.08 7.44
N THR A 256 33.28 5.50 7.10
CA THR A 256 32.81 4.22 7.68
C THR A 256 33.18 3.02 6.81
N TYR A 257 33.45 3.22 5.52
CA TYR A 257 33.59 2.12 4.55
C TYR A 257 35.04 1.78 4.22
N ALA A 258 35.95 2.74 4.07
CA ALA A 258 37.25 2.52 3.41
C ALA A 258 38.09 1.38 4.03
N LYS A 259 38.08 1.30 5.37
CA LYS A 259 38.82 0.29 6.14
C LYS A 259 37.95 -0.88 6.62
N ALA A 260 36.63 -0.81 6.46
CA ALA A 260 35.73 -1.87 6.87
C ALA A 260 35.90 -3.09 5.96
N LYS A 261 35.90 -4.29 6.55
CA LYS A 261 35.84 -5.54 5.78
C LYS A 261 34.48 -5.67 5.11
N PHE A 262 34.49 -6.05 3.84
CA PHE A 262 33.28 -6.30 3.09
C PHE A 262 32.82 -7.73 3.35
N TYR A 263 31.89 -7.88 4.28
CA TYR A 263 31.33 -9.18 4.66
C TYR A 263 32.45 -10.23 4.86
N ASP A 264 32.23 -11.46 4.40
CA ASP A 264 33.18 -12.55 4.56
C ASP A 264 34.19 -12.65 3.39
N SER A 265 34.33 -11.60 2.57
CA SER A 265 35.23 -11.63 1.40
C SER A 265 36.73 -11.59 1.75
N GLY A 266 37.08 -11.20 2.99
CA GLY A 266 38.46 -10.95 3.40
C GLY A 266 39.06 -9.62 2.89
N GLU A 267 38.40 -8.92 1.97
CA GLU A 267 38.80 -7.62 1.42
C GLU A 267 38.03 -6.47 2.08
N THR A 268 38.56 -5.24 2.05
CA THR A 268 37.80 -4.04 2.46
C THR A 268 36.86 -3.57 1.35
N TYR A 269 35.90 -2.71 1.69
CA TYR A 269 35.06 -2.05 0.68
C TYR A 269 35.92 -1.31 -0.36
N LEU A 270 36.99 -0.62 0.06
CA LEU A 270 37.90 0.06 -0.85
C LEU A 270 38.66 -0.92 -1.75
N GLN A 271 39.19 -2.01 -1.19
CA GLN A 271 39.92 -3.04 -1.96
C GLN A 271 39.03 -3.67 -3.03
N LEU A 272 37.79 -4.04 -2.68
CA LEU A 272 36.82 -4.60 -3.62
C LEU A 272 36.44 -3.61 -4.71
N LEU A 273 36.21 -2.35 -4.33
CA LEU A 273 35.90 -1.31 -5.30
C LEU A 273 37.08 -1.09 -6.24
N GLN A 274 38.33 -1.21 -5.78
CA GLN A 274 39.54 -1.08 -6.62
C GLN A 274 39.75 -2.23 -7.61
N ARG A 275 39.19 -3.41 -7.36
CA ARG A 275 39.34 -4.57 -8.26
C ARG A 275 38.94 -4.25 -9.68
N THR A 276 39.62 -4.86 -10.63
CA THR A 276 39.17 -4.89 -12.03
C THR A 276 37.79 -5.58 -12.08
N PRO A 277 36.78 -5.00 -12.77
CA PRO A 277 35.46 -5.61 -12.89
C PRO A 277 35.55 -7.07 -13.34
N SER A 278 35.18 -7.98 -12.44
CA SER A 278 35.36 -9.41 -12.64
C SER A 278 34.12 -9.98 -13.33
N LYS A 279 34.16 -10.08 -14.67
CA LYS A 279 33.01 -10.48 -15.51
C LYS A 279 32.51 -11.93 -15.33
N GLY A 280 33.06 -12.71 -14.40
CA GLY A 280 32.76 -14.14 -14.25
C GLY A 280 32.40 -14.61 -12.85
N ASN A 281 32.43 -13.74 -11.84
CA ASN A 281 32.04 -14.11 -10.48
C ASN A 281 30.87 -13.21 -10.01
N PRO A 282 29.65 -13.77 -9.88
CA PRO A 282 28.45 -13.01 -9.49
C PRO A 282 28.63 -12.21 -8.20
N TYR A 283 29.43 -12.72 -7.25
CA TYR A 283 29.75 -12.01 -6.02
C TYR A 283 30.41 -10.66 -6.29
N PHE A 284 31.45 -10.64 -7.13
CA PHE A 284 32.17 -9.40 -7.45
C PHE A 284 31.41 -8.52 -8.44
N MET A 285 30.59 -9.11 -9.32
CA MET A 285 29.72 -8.36 -10.22
C MET A 285 28.68 -7.53 -9.46
N LEU A 286 28.14 -8.06 -8.36
CA LEU A 286 27.24 -7.31 -7.48
C LEU A 286 27.97 -6.38 -6.52
N ALA A 287 29.12 -6.78 -5.98
CA ALA A 287 29.80 -6.02 -4.93
C ALA A 287 30.19 -4.60 -5.37
N GLN A 288 30.67 -4.42 -6.59
CA GLN A 288 31.13 -3.12 -7.08
C GLN A 288 30.01 -2.06 -7.24
N PRO A 289 28.90 -2.36 -7.95
CA PRO A 289 27.78 -1.42 -8.01
C PRO A 289 27.09 -1.24 -6.65
N TYR A 290 27.06 -2.28 -5.80
CA TYR A 290 26.57 -2.15 -4.43
C TYR A 290 27.38 -1.15 -3.59
N ILE A 291 28.70 -1.25 -3.58
CA ILE A 291 29.57 -0.34 -2.80
C ILE A 291 29.38 1.10 -3.29
N THR A 292 29.33 1.29 -4.62
CA THR A 292 29.12 2.60 -5.24
C THR A 292 27.77 3.20 -4.83
N ALA A 293 26.69 2.40 -4.85
CA ALA A 293 25.34 2.86 -4.48
C ALA A 293 25.27 3.26 -2.99
N ARG A 294 25.91 2.48 -2.11
CA ARG A 294 25.99 2.79 -0.68
C ARG A 294 26.74 4.10 -0.40
N LEU A 295 27.76 4.42 -1.19
CA LEU A 295 28.49 5.68 -1.08
C LEU A 295 27.65 6.87 -1.58
N ASN A 296 26.93 6.71 -2.69
CA ASN A 296 25.99 7.71 -3.21
C ASN A 296 24.92 8.07 -2.18
N ILE A 297 24.24 7.08 -1.61
CA ILE A 297 23.23 7.28 -0.56
C ILE A 297 23.85 7.94 0.68
N ARG A 298 25.04 7.49 1.09
CA ARG A 298 25.74 8.09 2.24
C ARG A 298 26.15 9.55 2.00
N SER A 299 26.36 9.93 0.74
CA SER A 299 26.66 11.30 0.31
C SER A 299 25.42 12.17 0.12
N GLY A 300 24.22 11.63 0.37
CA GLY A 300 22.96 12.38 0.33
C GLY A 300 22.13 12.20 -0.93
N ALA A 301 22.47 11.25 -1.81
CA ALA A 301 21.60 10.91 -2.94
C ALA A 301 20.36 10.15 -2.45
N SER A 302 19.18 10.65 -2.85
CA SER A 302 17.92 9.90 -2.77
C SER A 302 17.99 8.60 -3.56
N THR A 303 17.04 7.69 -3.33
CA THR A 303 17.00 6.35 -3.91
C THR A 303 15.62 6.02 -4.43
N THR A 304 15.49 4.89 -5.13
CA THR A 304 14.20 4.38 -5.59
C THR A 304 13.75 3.14 -4.83
N ALA A 305 12.47 2.79 -4.91
CA ALA A 305 11.97 1.54 -4.33
C ALA A 305 12.75 0.31 -4.87
N GLU A 306 12.95 0.27 -6.19
CA GLU A 306 13.71 -0.80 -6.86
C GLU A 306 15.17 -0.86 -6.42
N VAL A 307 15.83 0.30 -6.23
CA VAL A 307 17.21 0.37 -5.74
C VAL A 307 17.29 -0.06 -4.27
N ALA A 308 16.33 0.34 -3.44
CA ALA A 308 16.25 -0.08 -2.04
C ALA A 308 16.05 -1.60 -1.92
N ASP A 309 15.20 -2.19 -2.76
CA ASP A 309 15.03 -3.65 -2.86
C ASP A 309 16.31 -4.37 -3.27
N ALA A 310 16.99 -3.88 -4.31
CA ALA A 310 18.26 -4.44 -4.76
C ALA A 310 19.35 -4.37 -3.67
N LEU A 311 19.42 -3.27 -2.91
CA LEU A 311 20.35 -3.14 -1.78
C LEU A 311 20.02 -4.10 -0.63
N ARG A 312 18.73 -4.29 -0.29
CA ARG A 312 18.29 -5.25 0.73
C ARG A 312 18.61 -6.69 0.33
N GLY A 313 18.31 -7.05 -0.92
CA GLY A 313 18.60 -8.37 -1.48
C GLY A 313 20.10 -8.65 -1.50
N ALA A 314 20.90 -7.69 -1.96
CA ALA A 314 22.36 -7.78 -1.94
C ALA A 314 22.92 -7.95 -0.52
N ASP A 315 22.40 -7.20 0.47
CA ASP A 315 22.78 -7.35 1.87
C ASP A 315 22.49 -8.76 2.41
N ALA A 316 21.35 -9.36 2.04
CA ALA A 316 21.01 -10.72 2.44
C ALA A 316 21.96 -11.75 1.78
N TYR A 317 22.25 -11.58 0.49
CA TYR A 317 23.16 -12.43 -0.27
C TYR A 317 24.59 -12.40 0.30
N PHE A 318 25.16 -11.22 0.54
CA PHE A 318 26.52 -11.12 1.07
C PHE A 318 26.67 -11.63 2.51
N LYS A 319 25.58 -11.67 3.29
CA LYS A 319 25.56 -12.26 4.64
C LYS A 319 25.38 -13.78 4.63
N GLY A 320 25.26 -14.41 3.46
CA GLY A 320 24.96 -15.84 3.33
C GLY A 320 23.60 -16.25 3.92
N LYS A 321 22.63 -15.32 3.97
CA LYS A 321 21.34 -15.54 4.64
C LYS A 321 20.25 -16.11 3.73
N ALA A 322 20.54 -16.29 2.44
CA ALA A 322 19.58 -16.82 1.49
C ALA A 322 20.30 -17.56 0.34
N ASP A 323 19.70 -18.66 -0.09
CA ASP A 323 20.06 -19.34 -1.34
C ASP A 323 19.47 -18.53 -2.51
N ILE A 324 20.25 -17.59 -3.02
CA ILE A 324 19.83 -16.71 -4.11
C ILE A 324 20.36 -17.24 -5.44
N GLU A 325 19.48 -17.33 -6.44
CA GLU A 325 19.87 -17.68 -7.80
C GLU A 325 20.81 -16.64 -8.41
N VAL A 326 21.81 -17.11 -9.17
CA VAL A 326 22.77 -16.24 -9.87
C VAL A 326 22.08 -15.21 -10.76
N ALA A 327 20.96 -15.57 -11.39
CA ALA A 327 20.17 -14.65 -12.20
C ALA A 327 19.70 -13.43 -11.39
N GLN A 328 19.20 -13.63 -10.18
CA GLN A 328 18.75 -12.55 -9.31
C GLN A 328 19.91 -11.65 -8.84
N VAL A 329 21.08 -12.24 -8.57
CA VAL A 329 22.31 -11.49 -8.25
C VAL A 329 22.70 -10.56 -9.40
N LEU A 330 22.56 -11.02 -10.64
CA LEU A 330 22.83 -10.22 -11.84
C LEU A 330 21.78 -9.11 -12.06
N VAL A 331 20.51 -9.38 -11.76
CA VAL A 331 19.44 -8.36 -11.79
C VAL A 331 19.75 -7.24 -10.81
N TRP A 332 20.08 -7.55 -9.55
CA TRP A 332 20.45 -6.52 -8.58
C TRP A 332 21.70 -5.75 -9.01
N ALA A 333 22.70 -6.43 -9.58
CA ALA A 333 23.90 -5.76 -10.08
C ALA A 333 23.56 -4.73 -11.17
N ALA A 334 22.64 -5.07 -12.09
CA ALA A 334 22.19 -4.19 -13.15
C ALA A 334 21.40 -2.98 -12.61
N VAL A 335 20.47 -3.19 -11.67
CA VAL A 335 19.70 -2.11 -11.02
C VAL A 335 20.64 -1.12 -10.33
N LEU A 336 21.57 -1.62 -9.53
CA LEU A 336 22.51 -0.77 -8.80
C LEU A 336 23.47 -0.04 -9.74
N ASP A 337 23.89 -0.67 -10.84
CA ASP A 337 24.71 -0.01 -11.87
C ASP A 337 23.94 1.10 -12.59
N ALA A 338 22.68 0.88 -12.95
CA ALA A 338 21.80 1.90 -13.53
C ALA A 338 21.62 3.10 -12.59
N TYR A 339 21.40 2.84 -11.29
CA TYR A 339 21.33 3.90 -10.27
C TYR A 339 22.62 4.71 -10.21
N ASN A 340 23.78 4.06 -10.14
CA ASN A 340 25.08 4.74 -10.03
C ASN A 340 25.45 5.56 -11.28
N LYS A 341 24.89 5.21 -12.44
CA LYS A 341 25.03 5.97 -13.69
C LYS A 341 24.07 7.15 -13.77
N GLY A 342 23.07 7.21 -12.89
CA GLY A 342 22.01 8.20 -12.90
C GLY A 342 20.89 7.87 -13.89
N ASP A 343 20.82 6.64 -14.40
CA ASP A 343 19.76 6.20 -15.33
C ASP A 343 18.41 6.05 -14.58
N ILE A 344 18.48 5.73 -13.28
CA ILE A 344 17.35 5.69 -12.34
C ILE A 344 17.70 6.47 -11.06
N GLY A 345 16.69 6.94 -10.31
CA GLY A 345 16.88 7.76 -9.11
C GLY A 345 17.09 9.25 -9.40
N PRO A 346 17.94 9.97 -8.61
CA PRO A 346 18.06 11.42 -8.69
C PRO A 346 18.85 11.94 -9.90
N GLY A 347 19.39 11.07 -10.74
CA GLY A 347 20.28 11.45 -11.83
C GLY A 347 21.75 11.59 -11.39
N ARG A 348 22.60 12.01 -12.33
CA ARG A 348 24.05 12.10 -12.16
C ARG A 348 24.47 13.52 -11.79
N CYS A 349 25.50 13.67 -10.96
CA CYS A 349 26.04 14.99 -10.63
C CYS A 349 26.59 15.69 -11.87
N ALA A 350 26.28 16.98 -12.06
CA ALA A 350 26.84 17.75 -13.16
C ALA A 350 28.32 18.06 -12.91
N GLU A 351 29.11 18.24 -13.97
CA GLU A 351 30.53 18.61 -13.80
C GLU A 351 30.72 19.98 -13.14
N SER A 352 29.72 20.85 -13.18
CA SER A 352 29.71 22.18 -12.55
C SER A 352 29.44 22.17 -11.05
N ASP A 353 29.00 21.06 -10.46
CA ASP A 353 28.61 20.98 -9.04
C ASP A 353 29.79 20.57 -8.13
N LYS A 354 31.03 20.65 -8.65
CA LYS A 354 32.26 20.14 -8.02
C LYS A 354 33.10 21.22 -7.32
N GLU A 355 32.48 22.31 -6.85
CA GLU A 355 33.16 23.35 -6.06
C GLU A 355 33.42 22.95 -4.61
#